data_AF-A0A173LVK9-F1
#
_entry.id   AF-A0A173LVK9-F1
#
_cell.length_a   1.000
_cell.length_b   1.000
_cell.length_c   1.000
_cell.angle_alpha   90.00
_cell.angle_beta   90.00
_cell.angle_gamma   90.00
#
_symmetry.space_group_name_H-M   'P 1'
#
loop_
_entity.id
_entity.type
_entity.pdbx_description
1 polymer ?
#
loop_
_entity_poly.entity_id
_entity_poly.type
_entity_poly.pdbx_seq_one_letter_code
_entity_poly.pdbx_strand_id
1 'polypeptide(L)'
;MTAESRQTQLRVGRLTKAHGLKGAIKVELYTDEPEKRFVPGAVFSLQVPEESPWHGKSIELVELRWYNSHPVAFFKDVPDRTAAESLIKAILWVDHDTSVLPEEPEAWYDHQLTGLKAVRDGVEVGTIARVDHLPAQDLLVVKTAQGEVMVPFVKAIVPEVDIDKGIVTLTPPGGLFEELPEDEDDELTEGSSEA
;
A
#
# COMPACT_ATOMS: atom_id res chain seq x y z
N MET A 1 3.68 5.54 26.55
CA MET A 1 4.63 5.84 25.46
C MET A 1 3.78 6.01 24.22
N THR A 2 3.56 7.25 23.81
CA THR A 2 2.63 7.60 22.73
C THR A 2 3.30 7.27 21.41
N ALA A 3 2.78 6.28 20.69
CA ALA A 3 3.23 5.99 19.34
C ALA A 3 2.98 7.24 18.49
N GLU A 4 4.04 7.88 18.02
CA GLU A 4 3.96 8.96 17.06
C GLU A 4 3.45 8.36 15.74
N SER A 5 2.15 8.52 15.50
CA SER A 5 1.47 8.17 14.26
C SER A 5 2.23 8.82 13.11
N ARG A 6 2.95 8.03 12.31
CA ARG A 6 3.48 8.48 11.02
C ARG A 6 2.30 8.59 10.04
N GLN A 7 1.51 9.65 10.20
CA GLN A 7 0.40 9.98 9.31
C GLN A 7 0.99 10.37 7.95
N THR A 8 0.82 9.50 6.96
CA THR A 8 1.14 9.84 5.58
C THR A 8 -0.11 10.44 4.95
N GLN A 9 -0.03 11.72 4.57
CA GLN A 9 -1.14 12.36 3.87
C GLN A 9 -1.17 11.92 2.41
N LEU A 10 -2.25 11.25 2.02
CA LEU A 10 -2.45 10.78 0.65
C LEU A 10 -3.46 11.67 -0.07
N ARG A 11 -3.07 12.13 -1.26
CA ARG A 11 -3.95 12.89 -2.14
C ARG A 11 -4.90 11.95 -2.87
N VAL A 12 -6.17 11.93 -2.49
CA VAL A 12 -7.15 10.95 -3.01
C VAL A 12 -8.07 11.50 -4.09
N GLY A 13 -8.23 12.82 -4.16
CA GLY A 13 -9.05 13.41 -5.20
C GLY A 13 -9.04 14.93 -5.24
N ARG A 14 -9.72 15.48 -6.25
CA ARG A 14 -9.90 16.91 -6.44
C ARG A 14 -11.35 17.23 -6.74
N LEU A 15 -11.89 18.25 -6.08
CA LEU A 15 -13.22 18.76 -6.34
C LEU A 15 -13.18 19.65 -7.59
N THR A 16 -13.98 19.32 -8.61
CA THR A 16 -13.88 19.98 -9.92
C THR A 16 -15.05 20.91 -10.22
N LYS A 17 -16.29 20.42 -10.11
CA LYS A 17 -17.47 21.18 -10.53
C LYS A 17 -18.67 20.83 -9.66
N ALA A 18 -19.41 21.86 -9.23
CA ALA A 18 -20.70 21.66 -8.60
C ALA A 18 -21.69 20.97 -9.56
N HIS A 19 -22.45 20.02 -9.03
CA HIS A 19 -23.42 19.20 -9.73
C HIS A 19 -24.80 19.30 -9.06
N GLY A 20 -25.79 19.75 -9.83
CA GLY A 20 -27.14 19.93 -9.32
C GLY A 20 -27.27 21.10 -8.32
N LEU A 21 -28.35 21.08 -7.56
CA LEU A 21 -28.72 22.13 -6.60
C LEU A 21 -28.53 21.70 -5.14
N LYS A 22 -28.32 20.40 -4.88
CA LYS A 22 -28.19 19.80 -3.54
C LYS A 22 -26.73 19.73 -3.03
N GLY A 23 -25.90 20.68 -3.45
CA GLY A 23 -24.50 20.73 -3.02
C GLY A 23 -23.62 19.55 -3.46
N ALA A 24 -24.03 18.77 -4.46
CA ALA A 24 -23.21 17.68 -4.96
C ALA A 24 -22.02 18.22 -5.76
N ILE A 25 -20.88 17.53 -5.71
CA ILE A 25 -19.64 18.00 -6.37
C ILE A 25 -19.02 16.85 -7.15
N LYS A 26 -18.68 17.09 -8.42
CA LYS A 26 -17.87 16.17 -9.21
C LYS A 26 -16.47 16.06 -8.63
N VAL A 27 -16.05 14.83 -8.39
CA VAL A 27 -14.70 14.51 -7.91
C VAL A 27 -13.88 13.97 -9.07
N GLU A 28 -12.64 14.40 -9.17
CA GLU A 28 -11.61 13.74 -9.95
C GLU A 28 -10.82 12.85 -8.99
N LEU A 29 -10.84 11.55 -9.22
CA LEU A 29 -10.22 10.57 -8.34
C LEU A 29 -8.73 10.44 -8.70
N TYR A 30 -7.88 10.36 -7.68
CA TYR A 30 -6.45 10.07 -7.80
C TYR A 30 -6.06 8.76 -7.13
N THR A 31 -7.04 7.90 -6.87
CA THR A 31 -6.87 6.61 -6.22
C THR A 31 -7.50 5.52 -7.09
N ASP A 32 -6.85 4.36 -7.13
CA ASP A 32 -7.33 3.17 -7.84
C ASP A 32 -8.44 2.43 -7.07
N GLU A 33 -8.63 2.74 -5.78
CA GLU A 33 -9.62 2.12 -4.90
C GLU A 33 -10.63 3.15 -4.33
N PRO A 34 -11.39 3.86 -5.19
CA PRO A 34 -12.30 4.90 -4.72
C PRO A 34 -13.42 4.34 -3.83
N GLU A 35 -13.85 3.10 -4.04
CA GLU A 35 -14.92 2.47 -3.25
C GLU A 35 -14.49 2.22 -1.80
N LYS A 36 -13.19 1.98 -1.55
CA LYS A 36 -12.64 1.83 -0.19
C LYS A 36 -12.35 3.18 0.47
N ARG A 37 -11.95 4.18 -0.32
CA ARG A 37 -11.53 5.50 0.19
C ARG A 37 -12.68 6.50 0.35
N PHE A 38 -13.69 6.43 -0.51
CA PHE A 38 -14.84 7.34 -0.52
C PHE A 38 -16.09 6.64 0.02
N VAL A 39 -15.99 6.14 1.25
CA VAL A 39 -17.10 5.55 1.99
C VAL A 39 -17.89 6.62 2.77
N PRO A 40 -19.21 6.43 2.96
CA PRO A 40 -19.98 7.28 3.87
C PRO A 40 -19.33 7.39 5.25
N GLY A 41 -19.16 8.61 5.75
CA GLY A 41 -18.48 8.92 7.02
C GLY A 41 -16.98 9.16 6.89
N ALA A 42 -16.37 8.96 5.71
CA ALA A 42 -14.97 9.26 5.49
C ALA A 42 -14.71 10.77 5.64
N VAL A 43 -13.66 11.12 6.39
CA VAL A 43 -13.27 12.51 6.65
C VAL A 43 -12.04 12.85 5.81
N PHE A 44 -12.11 13.96 5.09
CA PHE A 44 -11.06 14.46 4.21
C PHE A 44 -10.55 15.81 4.68
N SER A 45 -9.24 15.96 4.73
CA SER A 45 -8.58 17.25 4.91
C SER A 45 -8.58 18.02 3.60
N LEU A 46 -8.91 19.31 3.65
CA LEU A 46 -9.02 20.15 2.47
C LEU A 46 -7.78 21.02 2.29
N GLN A 47 -7.17 20.95 1.12
CA GLN A 47 -6.23 21.97 0.67
C GLN A 47 -6.96 22.97 -0.21
N VAL A 48 -7.17 24.15 0.33
CA VAL A 48 -7.82 25.31 -0.28
C VAL A 48 -6.99 26.58 -0.01
N PRO A 49 -7.19 27.68 -0.75
CA PRO A 49 -6.53 28.95 -0.44
C PRO A 49 -6.84 29.43 0.98
N GLU A 50 -5.92 30.17 1.63
CA GLU A 50 -6.09 30.70 2.99
C GLU A 50 -7.32 31.61 3.14
N GLU A 51 -7.71 32.28 2.05
CA GLU A 51 -8.90 33.14 1.98
C GLU A 51 -10.21 32.34 1.95
N SER A 52 -10.15 31.02 1.78
CA SER A 52 -11.33 30.16 1.74
C SER A 52 -11.89 29.93 3.16
N PRO A 53 -13.22 29.96 3.34
CA PRO A 53 -13.85 29.62 4.63
C PRO A 53 -13.63 28.16 5.06
N TRP A 54 -13.06 27.33 4.18
CA TRP A 54 -12.74 25.93 4.40
C TRP A 54 -11.26 25.68 4.73
N HIS A 55 -10.43 26.73 4.79
CA HIS A 55 -9.02 26.58 5.10
C HIS A 55 -8.82 25.98 6.50
N GLY A 56 -8.00 24.92 6.59
CA GLY A 56 -7.76 24.18 7.83
C GLY A 56 -8.95 23.38 8.35
N LYS A 57 -10.03 23.23 7.55
CA LYS A 57 -11.18 22.40 7.91
C LYS A 57 -11.14 21.06 7.20
N SER A 58 -11.73 20.07 7.85
CA SER A 58 -12.03 18.78 7.26
C SER A 58 -13.49 18.72 6.80
N ILE A 59 -13.77 17.83 5.86
CA ILE A 59 -15.11 17.59 5.34
C ILE A 59 -15.44 16.10 5.37
N GLU A 60 -16.68 15.78 5.74
CA GLU A 60 -17.16 14.40 5.82
C GLU A 60 -17.97 14.06 4.57
N LEU A 61 -17.65 12.94 3.93
CA LEU A 61 -18.41 12.42 2.80
C LEU A 61 -19.68 11.73 3.31
N VAL A 62 -20.83 12.17 2.83
CA VAL A 62 -22.12 11.53 3.09
C VAL A 62 -22.32 10.36 2.14
N GLU A 63 -22.07 10.58 0.85
CA GLU A 63 -22.29 9.55 -0.17
C GLU A 63 -21.49 9.86 -1.45
N LEU A 64 -21.01 8.82 -2.14
CA LEU A 64 -20.47 8.93 -3.49
C LEU A 64 -21.44 8.26 -4.48
N ARG A 65 -21.84 8.98 -5.53
CA ARG A 65 -22.67 8.45 -6.62
C ARG A 65 -22.00 8.61 -7.97
N TRP A 66 -22.20 7.62 -8.83
CA TRP A 66 -21.73 7.67 -10.21
C TRP A 66 -22.83 8.18 -11.14
N TYR A 67 -22.56 9.27 -11.85
CA TYR A 67 -23.46 9.85 -12.86
C TYR A 67 -22.73 9.97 -14.18
N ASN A 68 -23.21 9.27 -15.23
CA ASN A 68 -22.60 9.21 -16.56
C ASN A 68 -21.07 8.97 -16.48
N SER A 69 -20.66 7.96 -15.71
CA SER A 69 -19.25 7.61 -15.48
C SER A 69 -18.40 8.68 -14.78
N HIS A 70 -19.04 9.68 -14.14
CA HIS A 70 -18.34 10.65 -13.29
C HIS A 70 -18.74 10.45 -11.83
N PRO A 71 -17.77 10.37 -10.90
CA PRO A 71 -18.07 10.27 -9.49
C PRO A 71 -18.48 11.65 -8.95
N VAL A 72 -19.59 11.67 -8.22
CA VAL A 72 -20.19 12.85 -7.61
C VAL A 72 -20.32 12.59 -6.12
N ALA A 73 -19.63 13.39 -5.32
CA ALA A 73 -19.64 13.31 -3.89
C ALA A 73 -20.68 14.27 -3.29
N PHE A 74 -21.34 13.79 -2.25
CA PHE A 74 -22.17 14.55 -1.34
C PHE A 74 -21.43 14.68 -0.03
N PHE A 75 -21.26 15.90 0.44
CA PHE A 75 -20.54 16.18 1.67
C PHE A 75 -21.48 16.75 2.73
N LYS A 76 -21.15 16.49 3.98
CA LYS A 76 -21.81 17.10 5.13
C LYS A 76 -21.48 18.59 5.16
N ASP A 77 -22.44 19.39 5.63
CA ASP A 77 -22.33 20.86 5.66
C ASP A 77 -22.20 21.54 4.27
N VAL A 78 -22.53 20.82 3.19
CA VAL A 78 -22.64 21.36 1.82
C VAL A 78 -24.07 21.16 1.29
N PRO A 79 -25.05 21.96 1.76
CA PRO A 79 -26.46 21.73 1.42
C PRO A 79 -26.86 22.24 0.04
N ASP A 80 -26.11 23.20 -0.51
CA ASP A 80 -26.49 23.94 -1.71
C ASP A 80 -25.33 24.15 -2.70
N ARG A 81 -25.67 24.60 -3.89
CA ARG A 81 -24.72 24.84 -4.98
C ARG A 81 -23.66 25.89 -4.62
N THR A 82 -23.99 26.91 -3.84
CA THR A 82 -23.04 27.97 -3.46
C THR A 82 -21.97 27.41 -2.51
N ALA A 83 -22.39 26.60 -1.52
CA ALA A 83 -21.45 25.88 -0.67
C ALA A 83 -20.54 24.95 -1.50
N ALA A 84 -21.11 24.23 -2.46
CA ALA A 84 -20.34 23.38 -3.38
C ALA A 84 -19.34 24.17 -4.23
N GLU A 85 -19.72 25.35 -4.71
CA GLU A 85 -18.86 26.23 -5.52
C GLU A 85 -17.68 26.77 -4.70
N SER A 86 -17.85 27.01 -3.40
CA SER A 86 -16.77 27.43 -2.50
C SER A 86 -15.67 26.36 -2.30
N LEU A 87 -15.98 25.10 -2.61
CA LEU A 87 -15.09 23.95 -2.50
C LEU A 87 -14.52 23.51 -3.87
N ILE A 88 -14.87 24.18 -4.96
CA ILE A 88 -14.31 23.90 -6.28
C ILE A 88 -12.80 24.16 -6.27
N LYS A 89 -12.03 23.27 -6.91
CA LYS A 89 -10.56 23.20 -6.92
C LYS A 89 -9.92 22.76 -5.60
N ALA A 90 -10.70 22.48 -4.55
CA ALA A 90 -10.15 21.90 -3.34
C ALA A 90 -9.55 20.52 -3.61
N ILE A 91 -8.41 20.24 -3.00
CA ILE A 91 -7.78 18.93 -3.05
C ILE A 91 -8.13 18.19 -1.76
N LEU A 92 -8.57 16.94 -1.91
CA LEU A 92 -8.93 16.05 -0.82
C LEU A 92 -7.72 15.22 -0.42
N TRP A 93 -7.37 15.32 0.86
CA TRP A 93 -6.34 14.54 1.51
C TRP A 93 -6.98 13.63 2.53
N VAL A 94 -6.45 12.42 2.66
CA VAL A 94 -6.76 11.53 3.79
C VAL A 94 -5.49 11.28 4.57
N ASP A 95 -5.62 11.31 5.89
CA ASP A 95 -4.58 10.81 6.77
C ASP A 95 -4.63 9.29 6.70
N HIS A 96 -3.64 8.70 6.02
CA HIS A 96 -3.51 7.26 5.97
C HIS A 96 -2.74 6.81 7.20
N ASP A 97 -3.46 6.19 8.12
CA ASP A 97 -2.82 5.51 9.24
C ASP A 97 -2.15 4.24 8.71
N THR A 98 -0.82 4.27 8.65
CA THR A 98 0.01 3.16 8.18
C THR A 98 -0.02 1.93 9.11
N SER A 99 -0.69 2.03 10.26
CA SER A 99 -0.92 0.90 11.18
C SER A 99 -2.17 0.08 10.86
N VAL A 100 -3.03 0.55 9.94
CA VAL A 100 -4.22 -0.21 9.51
C VAL A 100 -3.76 -1.29 8.53
N LEU A 101 -3.69 -2.53 9.03
CA LEU A 101 -3.49 -3.73 8.23
C LEU A 101 -4.64 -3.87 7.22
N PRO A 102 -4.38 -4.37 6.00
CA PRO A 102 -5.44 -4.75 5.07
C PRO A 102 -6.48 -5.66 5.74
N GLU A 103 -7.77 -5.47 5.44
CA GLU A 103 -8.86 -6.28 6.00
C GLU A 103 -8.76 -7.76 5.61
N GLU A 104 -7.99 -8.07 4.56
CA GLU A 104 -7.68 -9.43 4.16
C GLU A 104 -6.33 -9.86 4.74
N PRO A 105 -6.27 -10.99 5.48
CA PRO A 105 -5.04 -11.49 6.10
C PRO A 105 -3.96 -11.91 5.09
N GLU A 106 -4.27 -11.88 3.79
CA GLU A 106 -3.39 -12.26 2.69
C GLU A 106 -3.18 -11.11 1.67
N ALA A 107 -3.55 -9.87 2.04
CA ALA A 107 -3.25 -8.68 1.26
C ALA A 107 -2.18 -7.86 1.98
N TRP A 108 -1.17 -7.39 1.25
CA TRP A 108 -0.09 -6.57 1.78
C TRP A 108 0.14 -5.38 0.88
N TYR A 109 0.48 -4.23 1.46
CA TYR A 109 0.93 -3.08 0.68
C TYR A 109 2.42 -3.21 0.32
N ASP A 110 2.82 -2.69 -0.84
CA ASP A 110 4.20 -2.81 -1.34
C ASP A 110 5.25 -2.26 -0.36
N HIS A 111 4.89 -1.18 0.35
CA HIS A 111 5.76 -0.55 1.33
C HIS A 111 5.94 -1.38 2.61
N GLN A 112 5.01 -2.31 2.88
CA GLN A 112 5.15 -3.28 3.98
C GLN A 112 6.04 -4.45 3.57
N LEU A 113 6.05 -4.79 2.27
CA LEU A 113 6.87 -5.87 1.72
C LEU A 113 8.32 -5.45 1.46
N THR A 114 8.53 -4.18 1.13
CA THR A 114 9.87 -3.63 0.82
C THR A 114 10.75 -3.61 2.07
N GLY A 115 11.94 -4.20 1.98
CA GLY A 115 12.90 -4.30 3.09
C GLY A 115 12.77 -5.56 3.94
N LEU A 116 11.77 -6.43 3.67
CA LEU A 116 11.66 -7.71 4.36
C LEU A 116 12.78 -8.67 3.92
N LYS A 117 13.20 -9.54 4.84
CA LYS A 117 14.18 -10.59 4.59
C LYS A 117 13.50 -11.76 3.85
N ALA A 118 14.04 -12.11 2.70
CA ALA A 118 13.61 -13.28 1.95
C ALA A 118 14.34 -14.50 2.51
N VAL A 119 13.58 -15.47 3.04
CA VAL A 119 14.10 -16.70 3.65
C VAL A 119 13.57 -17.89 2.87
N ARG A 120 14.47 -18.76 2.43
CA ARG A 120 14.15 -20.02 1.76
C ARG A 120 14.66 -21.17 2.63
N ASP A 121 13.80 -22.12 2.97
CA ASP A 121 14.16 -23.32 3.74
C ASP A 121 14.92 -23.00 5.06
N GLY A 122 14.64 -21.84 5.66
CA GLY A 122 15.30 -21.34 6.88
C GLY A 122 16.57 -20.51 6.65
N VAL A 123 17.03 -20.39 5.40
CA VAL A 123 18.23 -19.62 5.02
C VAL A 123 17.85 -18.28 4.40
N GLU A 124 18.46 -17.19 4.86
CA GLU A 124 18.29 -15.86 4.25
C GLU A 124 18.93 -15.84 2.85
N VAL A 125 18.11 -15.69 1.82
CA VAL A 125 18.56 -15.62 0.42
C VAL A 125 18.70 -14.19 -0.07
N GLY A 126 18.09 -13.21 0.60
CA GLY A 126 18.21 -11.81 0.25
C GLY A 126 17.20 -10.90 0.93
N THR A 127 16.97 -9.74 0.35
CA THR A 127 16.03 -8.74 0.86
C THR A 127 15.12 -8.23 -0.25
N ILE A 128 13.84 -8.02 0.03
CA ILE A 128 12.89 -7.46 -0.94
C ILE A 128 13.25 -6.01 -1.23
N ALA A 129 13.61 -5.72 -2.48
CA ALA A 129 13.96 -4.38 -2.93
C ALA A 129 12.76 -3.57 -3.40
N ARG A 130 11.80 -4.22 -4.07
CA ARG A 130 10.57 -3.63 -4.60
C ARG A 130 9.57 -4.71 -5.02
N VAL A 131 8.34 -4.28 -5.28
CA VAL A 131 7.29 -5.08 -5.93
C VAL A 131 7.04 -4.50 -7.32
N ASP A 132 7.13 -5.33 -8.35
CA ASP A 132 6.83 -4.96 -9.73
C ASP A 132 5.45 -5.53 -10.12
N HIS A 133 4.48 -4.64 -10.38
CA HIS A 133 3.14 -5.03 -10.82
C HIS A 133 3.12 -5.25 -12.34
N LEU A 134 3.08 -6.51 -12.79
CA LEU A 134 2.91 -6.84 -14.20
C LEU A 134 1.43 -7.13 -14.52
N PRO A 135 1.00 -6.97 -15.79
CA PRO A 135 -0.40 -7.21 -16.18
C PRO A 135 -0.94 -8.62 -15.88
N ALA A 136 -0.04 -9.60 -15.71
CA ALA A 136 -0.40 -10.99 -15.46
C ALA A 136 -0.30 -11.39 -13.98
N GLN A 137 0.65 -10.83 -13.23
CA GLN A 137 0.89 -11.12 -11.82
C GLN A 137 1.92 -10.15 -11.23
N ASP A 138 1.94 -10.04 -9.91
CA ASP A 138 2.96 -9.27 -9.19
C ASP A 138 4.26 -10.07 -9.03
N LEU A 139 5.39 -9.37 -9.10
CA LEU A 139 6.72 -9.94 -8.91
C LEU A 139 7.43 -9.25 -7.74
N LEU A 140 7.92 -10.03 -6.78
CA LEU A 140 8.84 -9.56 -5.76
C LEU A 140 10.26 -9.54 -6.33
N VAL A 141 10.92 -8.39 -6.28
CA VAL A 141 12.33 -8.29 -6.63
C VAL A 141 13.17 -8.48 -5.38
N VAL A 142 13.80 -9.64 -5.28
CA VAL A 142 14.70 -10.00 -4.18
C VAL A 142 16.12 -9.62 -4.56
N LYS A 143 16.74 -8.74 -3.78
CA LYS A 143 18.16 -8.43 -3.90
C LYS A 143 18.96 -9.47 -3.12
N THR A 144 19.72 -10.27 -3.84
CA THR A 144 20.64 -11.29 -3.32
C THR A 144 22.10 -10.79 -3.42
N ALA A 145 23.05 -11.56 -2.90
CA ALA A 145 24.47 -11.27 -3.07
C ALA A 145 24.94 -11.36 -4.54
N GLN A 146 24.28 -12.20 -5.36
CA GLN A 146 24.63 -12.44 -6.76
C GLN A 146 23.90 -11.51 -7.74
N GLY A 147 22.83 -10.83 -7.30
CA GLY A 147 22.04 -9.93 -8.15
C GLY A 147 20.58 -9.81 -7.72
N GLU A 148 19.75 -9.27 -8.61
CA GLU A 148 18.30 -9.20 -8.41
C GLU A 148 17.62 -10.45 -8.98
N VAL A 149 16.78 -11.11 -8.17
CA VAL A 149 15.97 -12.27 -8.54
C VAL A 149 14.50 -11.86 -8.52
N MET A 150 13.77 -12.15 -9.59
CA MET A 150 12.34 -11.85 -9.69
C MET A 150 11.53 -13.08 -9.29
N VAL A 151 10.75 -12.96 -8.22
CA VAL A 151 9.98 -14.05 -7.63
C VAL A 151 8.49 -13.77 -7.78
N PRO A 152 7.70 -14.64 -8.42
CA PRO A 152 6.26 -14.44 -8.52
C PRO A 152 5.58 -14.41 -7.14
N PHE A 153 4.76 -13.39 -6.90
CA PHE A 153 4.06 -13.21 -5.64
C PHE A 153 2.76 -14.01 -5.60
N VAL A 154 2.91 -15.33 -5.52
CA VAL A 154 1.79 -16.28 -5.45
C VAL A 154 1.97 -17.20 -4.25
N LYS A 155 0.86 -17.63 -3.63
CA LYS A 155 0.87 -18.50 -2.43
C LYS A 155 1.66 -19.80 -2.60
N ALA A 156 1.79 -20.29 -3.82
CA ALA A 156 2.60 -21.48 -4.11
C ALA A 156 4.11 -21.26 -3.93
N ILE A 157 4.58 -20.01 -4.10
CA ILE A 157 5.99 -19.63 -4.02
C ILE A 157 6.27 -18.81 -2.75
N VAL A 158 5.29 -18.02 -2.29
CA VAL A 158 5.37 -17.20 -1.09
C VAL A 158 4.26 -17.64 -0.12
N PRO A 159 4.44 -18.75 0.60
CA PRO A 159 3.40 -19.30 1.46
C PRO A 159 3.12 -18.46 2.71
N GLU A 160 4.11 -17.71 3.21
CA GLU A 160 4.01 -16.98 4.47
C GLU A 160 4.77 -15.64 4.42
N VAL A 161 4.12 -14.59 4.93
CA VAL A 161 4.69 -13.24 5.07
C VAL A 161 4.45 -12.78 6.51
N ASP A 162 5.54 -12.55 7.24
CA ASP A 162 5.57 -12.26 8.66
C ASP A 162 6.06 -10.81 8.86
N ILE A 163 5.13 -9.84 8.80
CA ILE A 163 5.45 -8.39 8.85
C ILE A 163 6.06 -8.00 10.19
N ASP A 164 5.57 -8.56 11.30
CA ASP A 164 6.09 -8.30 12.65
C ASP A 164 7.57 -8.72 12.81
N LYS A 165 7.95 -9.85 12.19
CA LYS A 165 9.33 -10.35 12.23
C LYS A 165 10.20 -9.77 11.11
N GLY A 166 9.59 -9.15 10.10
CA GLY A 166 10.31 -8.63 8.94
C GLY A 166 10.75 -9.72 7.95
N ILE A 167 10.01 -10.83 7.84
CA ILE A 167 10.43 -12.04 7.11
C ILE A 167 9.39 -12.44 6.06
N VAL A 168 9.86 -12.86 4.88
CA VAL A 168 9.07 -13.49 3.81
C VAL A 168 9.62 -14.89 3.57
N THR A 169 8.78 -15.90 3.72
CA THR A 169 9.15 -17.30 3.45
C THR A 169 8.94 -17.60 1.96
N LEU A 170 9.97 -18.12 1.30
CA LEU A 170 9.99 -18.46 -0.11
C LEU A 170 10.13 -19.99 -0.29
N THR A 171 9.29 -20.57 -1.13
CA THR A 171 9.37 -21.97 -1.62
C THR A 171 9.36 -21.98 -3.15
N PRO A 172 10.37 -21.39 -3.80
CA PRO A 172 10.43 -21.33 -5.26
C PRO A 172 10.79 -22.70 -5.86
N PRO A 173 10.36 -22.99 -7.10
CA PRO A 173 10.84 -24.16 -7.83
C PRO A 173 12.37 -24.06 -8.03
N GLY A 174 13.04 -25.22 -8.08
CA GLY A 174 14.48 -25.30 -8.27
C GLY A 174 14.97 -24.51 -9.49
N GLY A 175 16.11 -23.82 -9.36
CA GLY A 175 16.71 -23.00 -10.41
C GLY A 175 16.34 -21.49 -10.38
N LEU A 176 15.45 -21.05 -9.49
CA LEU A 176 15.16 -19.61 -9.31
C LEU A 176 16.20 -18.88 -8.45
N PHE A 177 16.84 -19.60 -7.54
CA PHE A 177 17.99 -19.15 -6.74
C PHE A 177 19.13 -20.15 -6.99
N GLU A 178 20.38 -19.67 -7.05
CA GLU A 178 21.55 -20.57 -7.09
C GLU A 178 21.53 -21.50 -5.87
N GLU A 179 22.02 -22.73 -6.07
CA GLU A 179 22.11 -23.75 -5.02
C GLU A 179 22.81 -23.16 -3.79
N LEU A 180 22.13 -23.26 -2.64
CA LEU A 180 22.77 -23.05 -1.36
C LEU A 180 23.91 -24.06 -1.26
N PRO A 181 25.10 -23.67 -0.76
CA PRO A 181 26.12 -24.67 -0.43
C PRO A 181 25.47 -25.66 0.52
N GLU A 182 25.39 -26.93 0.12
CA GLU A 182 25.09 -28.01 1.05
C GLU A 182 26.13 -27.91 2.17
N ASP A 183 25.67 -27.91 3.42
CA ASP A 183 26.56 -27.98 4.58
C ASP A 183 27.43 -29.24 4.41
N GLU A 184 28.69 -29.04 4.00
CA GLU A 184 29.74 -30.04 4.12
C GLU A 184 30.07 -30.19 5.61
N ASP A 185 29.25 -30.93 6.34
CA ASP A 185 29.59 -31.44 7.66
C ASP A 185 29.24 -32.94 7.70
N ASP A 186 30.23 -33.77 7.35
CA ASP A 186 30.53 -34.99 8.13
C ASP A 186 31.98 -35.47 7.85
N GLU A 187 32.88 -34.94 8.70
CA GLU A 187 34.05 -35.60 9.30
C GLU A 187 35.15 -36.22 8.41
N LEU A 188 36.17 -35.42 8.09
CA LEU A 188 37.56 -35.88 7.98
C LEU A 188 38.28 -35.63 9.31
N THR A 189 38.19 -36.56 10.26
CA THR A 189 39.14 -36.59 11.38
C THR A 189 40.44 -37.24 10.92
N GLU A 190 41.39 -36.43 10.46
CA GLU A 190 42.80 -36.79 10.38
C GLU A 190 43.36 -37.03 11.79
N GLY A 191 43.53 -38.29 12.17
CA GLY A 191 44.35 -38.69 13.31
C GLY A 191 45.78 -38.96 12.85
N SER A 192 46.64 -37.95 12.87
CA SER A 192 48.08 -38.14 12.87
C SER A 192 48.54 -38.83 14.15
N SER A 193 49.35 -39.88 14.03
CA SER A 193 50.47 -40.10 14.96
C SER A 193 51.51 -41.01 14.29
N GLU A 194 52.64 -40.39 13.95
CA GLU A 194 53.95 -41.04 13.85
C GLU A 194 54.33 -41.71 15.18
N ALA A 195 55.04 -42.84 15.07
CA ALA A 195 56.19 -43.33 15.86
C ALA A 195 56.15 -44.86 16.05
#